data_AF-A0ABD5VHY9-F1
#
_entry.id   AF-A0ABD5VHY9-F1
#
_cell.length_a   1.000
_cell.length_b   1.000
_cell.length_c   1.000
_cell.angle_alpha   90.00
_cell.angle_beta   90.00
_cell.angle_gamma   90.00
#
_symmetry.space_group_name_H-M   'P 1'
#
loop_
_entity.id
_entity.type
_entity.pdbx_description
1 polymer ?
#
loop_
_entity_poly.entity_id
_entity_poly.type
_entity_poly.pdbx_seq_one_letter_code
_entity_poly.pdbx_strand_id
1 'polypeptide(L)'
;MNKLDVLALLVAELESVVSVPVHTGTGEDRDLPAVALAKWDTTRTHDGGHRNYAGPTFDEEGDVNGAEFHIYHDMTALVVVLSDDEVESHELLAAIEEHFNFLEDTPGDLHADVRQLEVASGGQHDLQFAPPVPTFGQTVRLELKFLNRLTRTLPELGEDVLLNIENDIHLT
;
A
#
# COMPACT_ATOMS: atom_id res chain seq x y z
N MET A 1 0.65 6.13 -7.45
CA MET A 1 1.56 5.16 -6.80
C MET A 1 1.43 3.76 -7.43
N ASN A 2 2.53 3.04 -7.68
CA ASN A 2 2.52 1.64 -8.16
C ASN A 2 2.71 0.63 -6.99
N LYS A 3 2.51 -0.68 -7.23
CA LYS A 3 2.56 -1.70 -6.16
C LYS A 3 3.89 -1.76 -5.39
N LEU A 4 5.01 -1.53 -6.07
CA LEU A 4 6.34 -1.58 -5.46
C LEU A 4 6.57 -0.33 -4.61
N ASP A 5 6.04 0.81 -5.03
CA ASP A 5 6.05 2.04 -4.24
C ASP A 5 5.29 1.84 -2.93
N VAL A 6 4.12 1.18 -2.95
CA VAL A 6 3.35 0.89 -1.72
C VAL A 6 4.13 -0.03 -0.79
N LEU A 7 4.79 -1.06 -1.32
CA LEU A 7 5.62 -1.95 -0.51
C LEU A 7 6.80 -1.21 0.12
N ALA A 8 7.49 -0.37 -0.65
CA ALA A 8 8.59 0.44 -0.14
C ALA A 8 8.13 1.41 0.95
N LEU A 9 6.95 2.02 0.77
CA LEU A 9 6.31 2.88 1.75
C LEU A 9 6.02 2.13 3.06
N LEU A 10 5.39 0.94 2.97
CA LEU A 10 5.10 0.12 4.15
C LEU A 10 6.37 -0.31 4.88
N VAL A 11 7.44 -0.67 4.16
CA VAL A 11 8.74 -1.00 4.76
C VAL A 11 9.31 0.22 5.48
N ALA A 12 9.35 1.38 4.83
CA ALA A 12 9.90 2.60 5.41
C ALA A 12 9.13 3.04 6.67
N GLU A 13 7.80 2.91 6.67
CA GLU A 13 6.99 3.18 7.84
C GLU A 13 7.26 2.21 8.98
N LEU A 14 7.33 0.91 8.69
CA LEU A 14 7.69 -0.08 9.72
C LEU A 14 9.08 0.23 10.31
N GLU A 15 10.08 0.54 9.47
CA GLU A 15 11.43 0.92 9.90
C GLU A 15 11.47 2.20 10.74
N SER A 16 10.47 3.08 10.60
CA SER A 16 10.34 4.29 11.40
C SER A 16 9.80 4.03 12.82
N VAL A 17 9.03 2.94 12.97
CA VAL A 17 8.36 2.56 14.23
C VAL A 17 9.22 1.62 15.06
N VAL A 18 9.84 0.63 14.40
CA VAL A 18 10.59 -0.42 15.11
C VAL A 18 12.09 -0.18 15.05
N SER A 19 12.79 -0.57 16.12
CA SER A 19 14.26 -0.53 16.20
C SER A 19 14.93 -1.78 15.61
N VAL A 20 14.13 -2.75 15.17
CA VAL A 20 14.59 -4.06 14.70
C VAL A 20 14.58 -4.13 13.16
N PRO A 21 15.37 -5.02 12.54
CA PRO A 21 15.37 -5.16 11.09
C PRO A 21 13.97 -5.43 10.51
N VAL A 22 13.64 -4.74 9.42
CA VAL A 22 12.42 -4.96 8.64
C VAL A 22 12.77 -5.63 7.32
N HIS A 23 12.00 -6.66 6.95
CA HIS A 23 12.26 -7.45 5.76
C HIS A 23 11.00 -7.69 4.92
N THR A 24 11.20 -7.97 3.64
CA THR A 24 10.16 -8.53 2.77
C THR A 24 10.32 -10.06 2.71
N GLY A 25 9.21 -10.80 2.87
CA GLY A 25 9.19 -12.28 2.98
C GLY A 25 9.57 -12.81 4.37
N THR A 26 9.66 -14.14 4.56
CA THR A 26 9.98 -14.84 5.83
C THR A 26 11.15 -15.82 5.74
N GLY A 27 12.22 -15.48 5.00
CA GLY A 27 13.35 -16.39 4.78
C GLY A 27 13.99 -16.96 6.06
N GLU A 28 14.68 -18.11 5.93
CA GLU A 28 15.05 -19.01 7.05
C GLU A 28 16.26 -18.59 7.91
N ASP A 29 17.03 -17.55 7.55
CA ASP A 29 18.17 -17.06 8.35
C ASP A 29 18.02 -15.56 8.62
N ARG A 30 17.51 -15.20 9.81
CA ARG A 30 17.34 -13.81 10.22
C ARG A 30 17.79 -13.60 11.65
N ASP A 31 18.43 -12.46 11.88
CA ASP A 31 18.71 -11.99 13.23
C ASP A 31 17.38 -11.65 13.90
N LEU A 32 17.13 -12.26 15.07
CA LEU A 32 15.95 -11.99 15.88
C LEU A 32 16.29 -10.99 17.00
N PRO A 33 15.36 -10.10 17.37
CA PRO A 33 14.02 -9.90 16.79
C PRO A 33 14.04 -9.25 15.40
N ALA A 34 13.00 -9.49 14.61
CA ALA A 34 12.79 -8.85 13.31
C ALA A 34 11.30 -8.69 12.96
N VAL A 35 11.00 -7.78 12.02
CA VAL A 35 9.68 -7.59 11.45
C VAL A 35 9.69 -7.97 9.98
N ALA A 36 8.63 -8.62 9.51
CA ALA A 36 8.53 -9.15 8.16
C ALA A 36 7.19 -8.84 7.51
N LEU A 37 7.21 -8.29 6.30
CA LEU A 37 6.06 -8.34 5.38
C LEU A 37 6.01 -9.74 4.75
N ALA A 38 5.37 -10.67 5.46
CA ALA A 38 5.38 -12.10 5.13
C ALA A 38 4.61 -12.43 3.85
N LYS A 39 3.49 -11.75 3.63
CA LYS A 39 2.64 -11.92 2.46
C LYS A 39 2.02 -10.59 2.09
N TRP A 40 1.89 -10.35 0.79
CA TRP A 40 1.12 -9.22 0.29
C TRP A 40 0.48 -9.57 -1.05
N ASP A 41 -0.67 -8.98 -1.31
CA ASP A 41 -1.40 -9.12 -2.56
C ASP A 41 -1.99 -7.76 -2.97
N THR A 42 -2.17 -7.55 -4.27
CA THR A 42 -2.76 -6.33 -4.82
C THR A 42 -3.81 -6.67 -5.85
N THR A 43 -5.03 -6.20 -5.63
CA THR A 43 -6.16 -6.42 -6.54
C THR A 43 -6.64 -5.07 -7.06
N ARG A 44 -6.88 -4.97 -8.37
CA ARG A 44 -7.49 -3.77 -8.95
C ARG A 44 -8.97 -3.71 -8.55
N THR A 45 -9.42 -2.55 -8.10
CA THR A 45 -10.81 -2.32 -7.75
C THR A 45 -11.45 -1.25 -8.62
N HIS A 46 -12.74 -1.44 -8.92
CA HIS A 46 -13.57 -0.45 -9.57
C HIS A 46 -14.38 0.24 -8.48
N ASP A 47 -13.93 1.43 -8.09
CA ASP A 47 -14.63 2.20 -7.07
C ASP A 47 -15.98 2.69 -7.62
N GLY A 48 -17.09 2.12 -7.14
CA GLY A 48 -18.43 2.72 -7.13
C GLY A 48 -19.08 3.21 -8.43
N GLY A 49 -18.47 3.05 -9.61
CA GLY A 49 -18.94 3.65 -10.87
C GLY A 49 -18.18 4.89 -11.33
N HIS A 50 -17.05 5.23 -10.68
CA HIS A 50 -16.17 6.28 -11.17
C HIS A 50 -15.47 5.85 -12.46
N ARG A 51 -15.46 6.72 -13.47
CA ARG A 51 -14.69 6.50 -14.70
C ARG A 51 -13.21 6.63 -14.36
N ASN A 52 -12.37 5.79 -14.97
CA ASN A 52 -10.91 5.90 -14.78
C ASN A 52 -10.37 7.23 -15.29
N TYR A 53 -11.05 7.90 -16.22
CA TYR A 53 -10.64 9.21 -16.73
C TYR A 53 -10.82 10.28 -15.65
N ALA A 54 -9.74 10.96 -15.30
CA ALA A 54 -9.70 11.99 -14.27
C ALA A 54 -9.70 13.42 -14.83
N GLY A 55 -9.19 13.61 -16.06
CA GLY A 55 -9.19 14.91 -16.73
C GLY A 55 -8.04 15.04 -17.75
N PRO A 56 -8.00 16.16 -18.50
CA PRO A 56 -6.90 16.47 -19.40
C PRO A 56 -5.63 16.84 -18.62
N THR A 57 -4.47 16.58 -19.24
CA THR A 57 -3.18 17.13 -18.80
C THR A 57 -2.74 18.22 -19.77
N PHE A 58 -2.00 19.19 -19.24
CA PHE A 58 -1.55 20.37 -19.97
C PHE A 58 -0.03 20.46 -20.01
N ASP A 59 0.53 21.06 -21.05
CA ASP A 59 1.95 21.41 -21.12
C ASP A 59 2.26 22.75 -20.40
N GLU A 60 3.51 23.21 -20.52
CA GLU A 60 3.96 24.45 -19.88
C GLU A 60 3.30 25.70 -20.48
N GLU A 61 2.86 25.60 -21.74
CA GLU A 61 2.13 26.62 -22.49
C GLU A 61 0.63 26.65 -22.18
N GLY A 62 0.12 25.63 -21.48
CA GLY A 62 -1.30 25.48 -21.12
C GLY A 62 -2.14 24.80 -22.20
N ASP A 63 -1.51 24.21 -23.21
CA ASP A 63 -2.17 23.41 -24.23
C ASP A 63 -2.36 21.97 -23.74
N VAL A 64 -3.46 21.33 -24.16
CA VAL A 64 -3.73 19.94 -23.79
C VAL A 64 -2.72 19.03 -24.47
N ASN A 65 -2.01 18.22 -23.66
CA ASN A 65 -1.00 17.27 -24.12
C ASN A 65 -1.34 15.81 -23.82
N GLY A 66 -2.42 15.55 -23.07
CA GLY A 66 -2.79 14.20 -22.68
C GLY A 66 -3.99 14.13 -21.73
N ALA A 67 -4.08 13.01 -21.00
CA ALA A 67 -5.07 12.80 -19.96
C ALA A 67 -4.49 12.03 -18.77
N GLU A 68 -5.00 12.34 -17.58
CA GLU A 68 -4.75 11.60 -16.35
C GLU A 68 -5.87 10.56 -16.14
N PHE A 69 -5.46 9.37 -15.71
CA PHE A 69 -6.35 8.30 -15.32
C PHE A 69 -6.08 7.88 -13.88
N HIS A 70 -7.15 7.66 -13.13
CA HIS A 70 -7.14 7.17 -11.76
C HIS A 70 -7.54 5.70 -11.74
N ILE A 71 -6.62 4.84 -11.30
CA ILE A 71 -6.86 3.41 -11.11
C ILE A 71 -6.72 3.08 -9.63
N TYR A 72 -7.78 2.53 -9.04
CA TYR A 72 -7.81 2.16 -7.64
C TYR A 72 -7.40 0.70 -7.45
N HIS A 73 -6.69 0.47 -6.36
CA HIS A 73 -6.20 -0.83 -5.97
C HIS A 73 -6.40 -1.04 -4.49
N ASP A 74 -6.77 -2.26 -4.13
CA ASP A 74 -6.77 -2.73 -2.76
C ASP A 74 -5.51 -3.60 -2.58
N MET A 75 -4.78 -3.36 -1.50
CA MET A 75 -3.62 -4.13 -1.08
C MET A 75 -3.87 -4.73 0.28
N THR A 76 -3.53 -6.00 0.44
CA THR A 76 -3.43 -6.63 1.76
C THR A 76 -1.98 -6.94 2.03
N ALA A 77 -1.48 -6.58 3.21
CA ALA A 77 -0.15 -6.91 3.69
C ALA A 77 -0.24 -7.58 5.06
N LEU A 78 0.43 -8.73 5.22
CA LEU A 78 0.58 -9.41 6.50
C LEU A 78 1.95 -9.09 7.07
N VAL A 79 1.95 -8.33 8.17
CA VAL A 79 3.14 -8.03 8.96
C VAL A 79 3.27 -9.10 10.06
N VAL A 80 4.47 -9.62 10.24
CA VAL A 80 4.79 -10.64 11.22
C VAL A 80 5.97 -10.16 12.05
N VAL A 81 5.85 -10.22 13.37
CA VAL A 81 6.95 -10.03 14.31
C VAL A 81 7.57 -11.40 14.59
N LEU A 82 8.89 -11.51 14.42
CA LEU A 82 9.67 -12.71 14.69
C LEU A 82 10.55 -12.42 15.91
N SER A 83 10.31 -13.10 17.04
CA SER A 83 11.18 -13.03 18.22
C SER A 83 11.11 -14.35 19.00
N ASP A 84 12.19 -14.66 19.74
CA ASP A 84 12.22 -15.75 20.72
C ASP A 84 11.62 -15.33 22.08
N ASP A 85 11.35 -14.03 22.27
CA ASP A 85 10.71 -13.46 23.46
C ASP A 85 9.28 -13.00 23.14
N GLU A 86 8.30 -13.59 23.82
CA GLU A 86 6.88 -13.30 23.64
C GLU A 86 6.52 -11.88 24.09
N VAL A 87 7.16 -11.35 25.14
CA VAL A 87 6.92 -9.99 25.62
C VAL A 87 7.45 -8.99 24.60
N GLU A 88 8.67 -9.19 24.12
CA GLU A 88 9.26 -8.34 23.07
C GLU A 88 8.42 -8.39 21.79
N SER A 89 7.96 -9.57 21.39
CA SER A 89 7.07 -9.71 20.23
C SER A 89 5.76 -8.95 20.40
N HIS A 90 5.18 -8.95 21.61
CA HIS A 90 3.93 -8.27 21.88
C HIS A 90 4.11 -6.75 21.91
N GLU A 91 5.19 -6.26 22.51
CA GLU A 91 5.51 -4.83 22.54
C GLU A 91 5.76 -4.28 21.13
N LEU A 92 6.51 -5.01 20.29
CA LEU A 92 6.74 -4.64 18.89
C LEU A 92 5.43 -4.63 18.08
N LEU A 93 4.57 -5.63 18.25
CA LEU A 93 3.29 -5.66 17.54
C LEU A 93 2.39 -4.51 17.99
N ALA A 94 2.31 -4.24 19.30
CA ALA A 94 1.50 -3.16 19.84
C ALA A 94 1.96 -1.80 19.32
N ALA A 95 3.28 -1.57 19.21
CA ALA A 95 3.82 -0.34 18.62
C ALA A 95 3.45 -0.18 17.14
N ILE A 96 3.52 -1.26 16.36
CA ILE A 96 3.10 -1.27 14.95
C ILE A 96 1.59 -0.99 14.85
N GLU A 97 0.77 -1.69 15.62
CA GLU A 97 -0.68 -1.49 15.65
C GLU A 97 -1.03 -0.05 16.04
N GLU A 98 -0.44 0.50 17.10
CA GLU A 98 -0.68 1.88 17.53
C GLU A 98 -0.34 2.89 16.43
N HIS A 99 0.80 2.72 15.77
CA HIS A 99 1.22 3.60 14.66
C HIS A 99 0.25 3.57 13.48
N PHE A 100 -0.11 2.37 12.99
CA PHE A 100 -1.00 2.28 11.84
C PHE A 100 -2.46 2.59 12.18
N ASN A 101 -2.92 2.34 13.41
CA ASN A 101 -4.25 2.77 13.86
C ASN A 101 -4.39 4.29 13.85
N PHE A 102 -3.32 5.03 14.16
CA PHE A 102 -3.32 6.48 14.03
C PHE A 102 -3.53 6.92 12.57
N LEU A 103 -2.92 6.20 11.62
CA LEU A 103 -3.02 6.48 10.19
C LEU A 103 -4.34 6.02 9.55
N GLU A 104 -5.14 5.20 10.23
CA GLU A 104 -6.46 4.75 9.74
C GLU A 104 -7.46 5.91 9.62
N ASP A 105 -7.42 6.85 10.56
CA ASP A 105 -8.24 8.07 10.53
C ASP A 105 -7.70 9.12 9.54
N THR A 106 -6.39 9.12 9.27
CA THR A 106 -5.72 10.07 8.37
C THR A 106 -4.82 9.38 7.34
N PRO A 107 -5.38 8.54 6.44
CA PRO A 107 -4.58 7.74 5.50
C PRO A 107 -3.75 8.59 4.53
N GLY A 108 -4.12 9.85 4.31
CA GLY A 108 -3.34 10.79 3.51
C GLY A 108 -1.99 11.19 4.13
N ASP A 109 -1.83 11.05 5.45
CA ASP A 109 -0.58 11.31 6.17
C ASP A 109 0.46 10.22 5.88
N LEU A 110 0.00 9.00 5.61
CA LEU A 110 0.86 7.91 5.12
C LEU A 110 1.39 8.23 3.72
N HIS A 111 0.49 8.58 2.77
CA HIS A 111 0.87 9.08 1.46
C HIS A 111 -0.35 9.69 0.74
N ALA A 112 -0.15 10.73 -0.08
CA ALA A 112 -1.23 11.48 -0.75
C ALA A 112 -2.12 10.63 -1.70
N ASP A 113 -1.60 9.51 -2.18
CA ASP A 113 -2.32 8.55 -3.02
C ASP A 113 -3.00 7.41 -2.21
N VAL A 114 -2.79 7.31 -0.90
CA VAL A 114 -3.52 6.36 -0.04
C VAL A 114 -4.89 6.97 0.29
N ARG A 115 -5.94 6.17 0.14
CA ARG A 115 -7.34 6.59 0.29
C ARG A 115 -8.00 6.00 1.53
N GLN A 116 -7.55 4.83 1.93
CA GLN A 116 -8.03 4.10 3.09
C GLN A 116 -6.91 3.21 3.59
N LEU A 117 -6.85 3.07 4.90
CA LEU A 117 -6.02 2.10 5.60
C LEU A 117 -6.95 1.47 6.65
N GLU A 118 -6.90 0.16 6.80
CA GLU A 118 -7.54 -0.56 7.89
C GLU A 118 -6.51 -1.46 8.57
N VAL A 119 -6.52 -1.46 9.90
CA VAL A 119 -5.66 -2.32 10.71
C VAL A 119 -6.51 -3.44 11.32
N ALA A 120 -6.31 -4.65 10.81
CA ALA A 120 -6.92 -5.85 11.37
C ALA A 120 -5.89 -6.57 12.25
N SER A 121 -6.17 -6.65 13.56
CA SER A 121 -5.35 -7.45 14.47
C SER A 121 -5.41 -8.93 14.05
N GLY A 122 -4.24 -9.49 13.77
CA GLY A 122 -4.10 -10.89 13.38
C GLY A 122 -3.83 -11.75 14.60
N GLY A 123 -4.63 -12.80 14.82
CA GLY A 123 -4.32 -13.80 15.84
C GLY A 123 -3.00 -14.54 15.57
N GLN A 124 -2.55 -15.38 16.51
CA GLN A 124 -1.41 -16.28 16.28
C GLN A 124 -1.61 -17.07 14.98
N HIS A 125 -0.71 -16.90 14.02
CA HIS A 125 -0.67 -17.71 12.81
C HIS A 125 0.30 -18.87 12.99
N ASP A 126 -0.21 -20.09 12.84
CA ASP A 126 0.59 -21.31 12.76
C ASP A 126 1.33 -21.30 11.40
N LEU A 127 2.57 -20.81 11.39
CA LEU A 127 3.47 -20.88 10.24
C LEU A 127 3.90 -22.35 10.08
N GLN A 128 3.08 -23.15 9.38
CA GLN A 128 3.33 -24.58 9.24
C GLN A 128 4.64 -24.89 8.47
N PHE A 129 5.58 -25.47 9.22
CA PHE A 129 6.63 -26.44 8.86
C PHE A 129 7.84 -26.01 8.00
N ALA A 130 8.91 -25.57 8.68
CA ALA A 130 10.27 -26.15 8.60
C ALA A 130 11.07 -25.76 9.86
N PRO A 131 11.75 -26.68 10.59
CA PRO A 131 12.61 -26.31 11.72
C PRO A 131 14.01 -25.82 11.24
N PRO A 132 14.63 -24.81 11.88
CA PRO A 132 14.23 -24.11 13.10
C PRO A 132 13.65 -22.72 12.79
N VAL A 133 12.40 -22.64 12.30
CA VAL A 133 11.68 -21.36 12.24
C VAL A 133 11.25 -21.00 13.68
N PRO A 134 11.44 -19.74 14.14
CA PRO A 134 11.03 -19.31 15.47
C PRO A 134 9.58 -19.67 15.74
N THR A 135 9.35 -20.20 16.94
CA THR A 135 8.15 -20.97 17.31
C THR A 135 6.89 -20.10 17.43
N PHE A 136 7.03 -18.77 17.37
CA PHE A 136 5.93 -17.82 17.52
C PHE A 136 6.16 -16.58 16.65
N GLY A 137 5.14 -16.16 15.92
CA GLY A 137 5.09 -14.84 15.31
C GLY A 137 3.72 -14.23 15.53
N GLN A 138 3.68 -13.10 16.23
CA GLN A 138 2.45 -12.31 16.29
C GLN A 138 2.30 -11.55 14.97
N THR A 139 1.06 -11.34 14.54
CA THR A 139 0.79 -10.79 13.20
C THR A 139 -0.19 -9.65 13.25
N VAL A 140 -0.02 -8.69 12.34
CA VAL A 140 -1.02 -7.67 12.07
C VAL A 140 -1.25 -7.61 10.57
N ARG A 141 -2.51 -7.50 10.17
CA ARG A 141 -2.90 -7.40 8.77
C ARG A 141 -3.25 -5.94 8.47
N LEU A 142 -2.56 -5.38 7.50
CA LEU A 142 -2.82 -4.05 6.97
C LEU A 142 -3.58 -4.18 5.65
N GLU A 143 -4.69 -3.47 5.53
CA GLU A 143 -5.45 -3.36 4.29
C GLU A 143 -5.41 -1.92 3.81
N LEU A 144 -4.96 -1.69 2.58
CA LEU A 144 -4.78 -0.36 2.02
C LEU A 144 -5.53 -0.23 0.72
N LYS A 145 -6.26 0.88 0.56
CA LYS A 145 -6.76 1.30 -0.75
C LYS A 145 -5.90 2.45 -1.24
N PHE A 146 -5.32 2.32 -2.43
CA PHE A 146 -4.44 3.33 -3.01
C PHE A 146 -4.77 3.64 -4.46
N LEU A 147 -4.36 4.84 -4.87
CA LEU A 147 -4.52 5.39 -6.19
C LEU A 147 -3.24 5.23 -7.03
N ASN A 148 -3.38 4.64 -8.21
CA ASN A 148 -2.39 4.69 -9.27
C ASN A 148 -2.81 5.73 -10.32
N ARG A 149 -2.01 6.79 -10.45
CA ARG A 149 -2.18 7.85 -11.45
C ARG A 149 -1.41 7.48 -12.70
N LEU A 150 -2.11 7.35 -13.82
CA LEU A 150 -1.50 7.10 -15.12
C LEU A 150 -1.72 8.31 -16.02
N THR A 151 -0.65 8.90 -16.50
CA THR A 151 -0.71 9.92 -17.55
C THR A 151 -0.48 9.25 -18.90
N ARG A 152 -1.33 9.57 -19.87
CA ARG A 152 -1.14 9.17 -21.27
C ARG A 152 -1.12 10.40 -22.15
N THR A 153 -0.24 10.37 -23.15
CA THR A 153 -0.13 11.44 -24.13
C THR A 153 -1.21 11.31 -25.19
N LEU A 154 -1.60 12.40 -25.85
CA LEU A 154 -2.63 12.42 -26.91
C LEU A 154 -2.52 11.27 -27.94
N PRO A 155 -1.32 10.92 -28.47
CA PRO A 155 -1.20 9.83 -29.45
C PRO A 155 -1.57 8.44 -28.92
N GLU A 156 -1.61 8.26 -27.60
CA GLU A 156 -1.92 7.01 -26.92
C GLU A 156 -3.40 6.90 -26.51
N LEU A 157 -4.18 7.96 -26.77
CA LEU A 157 -5.58 8.04 -26.39
C LEU A 157 -6.50 7.48 -27.49
N GLY A 158 -7.56 6.79 -27.06
CA GLY A 158 -8.64 6.36 -27.95
C GLY A 158 -9.66 7.48 -28.18
N GLU A 159 -10.46 7.35 -29.24
CA GLU A 159 -11.48 8.33 -29.65
C GLU A 159 -12.44 8.72 -28.51
N ASP A 160 -12.86 7.76 -27.69
CA ASP A 160 -13.76 7.99 -26.54
C ASP A 160 -13.15 8.94 -25.49
N VAL A 161 -11.83 8.91 -25.30
CA VAL A 161 -11.14 9.77 -24.34
C VAL A 161 -10.98 11.18 -24.90
N LEU A 162 -10.66 11.28 -26.20
CA LEU A 162 -10.57 12.56 -26.90
C LEU A 162 -11.90 13.32 -26.83
N LEU A 163 -13.02 12.61 -27.00
CA LEU A 163 -14.37 13.17 -26.81
C LEU A 163 -14.62 13.70 -25.38
N ASN A 164 -14.15 13.00 -24.34
CA ASN A 164 -14.30 13.51 -22.97
C ASN A 164 -13.45 14.76 -22.73
N ILE A 165 -12.23 14.79 -23.26
CA ILE A 165 -11.34 15.96 -23.19
C ILE A 165 -12.00 17.18 -23.86
N GLU A 166 -12.51 17.03 -25.08
CA GLU A 166 -13.20 18.12 -25.80
C GLU A 166 -14.38 18.67 -24.99
N ASN A 167 -15.19 17.78 -24.39
CA ASN A 167 -16.32 18.20 -23.57
C ASN A 167 -15.89 18.97 -22.31
N ASP A 168 -14.79 18.55 -21.65
CA ASP A 168 -14.31 19.22 -20.45
C ASP A 168 -13.71 20.60 -20.74
N ILE A 169 -12.96 20.74 -21.84
CA ILE A 169 -12.40 22.04 -22.27
C ILE A 169 -13.52 23.05 -22.55
N HIS A 170 -14.63 22.61 -23.15
CA HIS A 170 -15.75 23.51 -23.48
C HIS A 170 -16.64 23.91 -22.28
N LEU A 171 -16.40 23.32 -21.11
CA LEU A 171 -17.11 23.64 -19.86
C LEU A 171 -16.32 24.57 -18.93
N THR A 172 -15.09 24.95 -19.30
CA THR A 172 -14.22 25.89 -18.56
C THR A 172 -14.19 27.27 -19.22
#